data_AF-A0A2N3GHP0-F1
#
_entry.id   AF-A0A2N3GHP0-F1
#
_cell.length_a   1.000
_cell.length_b   1.000
_cell.length_c   1.000
_cell.angle_alpha   90.00
_cell.angle_beta   90.00
_cell.angle_gamma   90.00
#
_symmetry.space_group_name_H-M   'P 1'
#
loop_
_entity.id
_entity.type
_entity.pdbx_description
1 polymer ?
#
loop_
_entity_poly.entity_id
_entity_poly.type
_entity_poly.pdbx_seq_one_letter_code
_entity_poly.pdbx_strand_id
1 'polypeptide(L)'
;MTPLLIDLLIALKSSDGGSGWILLAGPAGAVGTYWGLYQYYRNTNKSHDFEHDTVIESQNITGGEQQVDRVQGTQRTTISGDNVSNYRQRVQRV
;
A
#
# COMPACT_ATOMS: atom_id res chain seq x y z
N MET A 1 -7.83 20.25 -36.44
CA MET A 1 -7.21 19.86 -35.16
C MET A 1 -5.85 20.52 -34.89
N THR A 2 -5.30 21.30 -35.82
CA THR A 2 -4.01 21.99 -35.71
C THR A 2 -4.01 23.41 -35.08
N PRO A 3 -5.10 24.20 -35.01
CA PRO A 3 -5.00 25.58 -34.52
C PRO A 3 -4.78 25.65 -33.00
N LEU A 4 -5.41 24.76 -32.23
CA LEU A 4 -5.27 24.70 -30.77
C LEU A 4 -3.82 24.46 -30.31
N LEU A 5 -3.04 23.69 -31.07
CA LEU A 5 -1.67 23.38 -30.72
C LEU A 5 -0.73 24.56 -31.04
N ILE A 6 -1.05 25.33 -32.07
CA ILE A 6 -0.32 26.55 -32.44
C ILE A 6 -0.62 27.67 -31.44
N ASP A 7 -1.89 27.85 -31.06
CA ASP A 7 -2.30 28.84 -30.05
C ASP A 7 -1.69 28.55 -28.67
N LEU A 8 -1.61 27.27 -28.29
CA LEU A 8 -0.93 26.84 -27.07
C LEU A 8 0.58 27.16 -27.11
N LEU A 9 1.23 26.97 -28.25
CA LEU A 9 2.64 27.30 -28.46
C LEU A 9 2.92 28.80 -28.41
N ILE A 10 1.99 29.61 -28.93
CA ILE A 10 2.06 31.07 -28.89
C ILE A 10 1.91 31.56 -27.45
N ALA A 11 0.91 31.07 -26.70
CA ALA A 11 0.71 31.41 -25.30
C ALA A 11 1.93 31.04 -24.42
N LEU A 12 2.63 29.95 -24.73
CA LEU A 12 3.86 29.54 -24.04
C LEU A 12 5.03 30.50 -24.31
N LYS A 13 5.04 31.15 -25.48
CA LYS A 13 6.12 32.06 -25.92
C LYS A 13 5.87 33.52 -25.51
N SER A 14 4.61 33.89 -25.25
CA SER A 14 4.20 35.28 -24.92
C SER A 14 4.52 35.73 -23.49
N SER A 15 5.20 34.94 -22.65
CA SER A 15 5.57 35.39 -21.31
C SER A 15 6.81 36.28 -21.35
N ASP A 16 6.63 37.57 -21.64
CA ASP A 16 7.69 38.59 -21.69
C ASP A 16 8.26 38.98 -20.30
N GLY A 17 7.97 38.18 -19.26
CA GLY A 17 8.42 38.42 -17.90
C GLY A 17 8.22 37.20 -17.01
N GLY A 18 9.20 36.28 -17.02
CA GLY A 18 9.54 35.32 -15.96
C GLY A 18 8.46 34.40 -15.35
N SER A 19 7.22 34.46 -15.81
CA SER A 19 6.04 33.92 -15.11
C SER A 19 5.51 32.62 -15.73
N GLY A 20 6.18 32.07 -16.76
CA GLY A 20 5.76 30.82 -17.42
C GLY A 20 5.62 29.62 -16.48
N TRP A 21 6.25 29.65 -15.30
CA TRP A 21 6.08 28.62 -14.26
C TRP A 21 4.64 28.53 -13.73
N ILE A 22 3.83 29.60 -13.80
CA ILE A 22 2.43 29.57 -13.35
C ILE A 22 1.59 28.60 -14.19
N LEU A 23 1.93 28.45 -15.48
CA LEU A 23 1.26 27.50 -16.37
C LEU A 23 1.58 26.05 -16.00
N LEU A 24 2.76 25.81 -15.43
CA LEU A 24 3.14 24.50 -14.91
C LEU A 24 2.53 24.21 -13.54
N ALA A 25 2.14 25.23 -12.77
CA ALA A 25 1.59 25.05 -11.43
C ALA A 25 0.32 24.19 -11.40
N GLY A 26 -0.56 24.34 -12.40
CA GLY A 26 -1.78 23.53 -12.52
C GLY A 26 -1.48 22.04 -12.75
N PRO A 27 -0.80 21.66 -13.85
CA PRO A 27 -0.40 20.28 -14.12
C PRO A 27 0.46 19.67 -13.01
N ALA A 28 1.42 20.43 -12.45
CA ALA A 28 2.25 19.96 -11.35
C ALA A 28 1.41 19.69 -10.09
N GLY A 29 0.47 20.57 -9.76
CA GLY A 29 -0.47 20.38 -8.67
C GLY A 29 -1.33 19.12 -8.85
N ALA A 30 -1.92 18.94 -10.04
CA ALA A 30 -2.75 17.78 -10.35
C ALA A 30 -2.00 16.45 -10.21
N VAL A 31 -0.80 16.36 -10.79
CA VAL A 31 0.06 15.18 -10.70
C VAL A 31 0.49 14.94 -9.26
N GLY A 32 0.90 15.99 -8.55
CA GLY A 32 1.33 15.90 -7.14
C GLY A 32 0.21 15.41 -6.22
N THR A 33 -1.00 15.95 -6.35
CA THR A 33 -2.16 15.53 -5.55
C THR A 33 -2.54 14.08 -5.85
N TYR A 34 -2.62 13.69 -7.12
CA TYR A 34 -2.92 12.30 -7.49
C TYR A 34 -1.87 11.33 -6.92
N TRP A 35 -0.59 11.65 -7.09
CA TRP A 35 0.50 10.80 -6.62
C TRP A 35 0.54 10.67 -5.10
N GLY A 36 0.32 11.77 -4.37
CA GLY A 36 0.25 11.76 -2.91
C GLY A 36 -0.88 10.86 -2.39
N LEU A 37 -2.08 10.99 -2.96
CA LEU A 37 -3.22 10.12 -2.63
C LEU A 37 -2.96 8.66 -3.00
N TYR A 38 -2.36 8.42 -4.16
CA TYR A 38 -1.99 7.08 -4.62
C TYR A 38 -1.05 6.41 -3.61
N GLN A 39 0.05 7.06 -3.26
CA GLN A 39 1.02 6.54 -2.29
C GLN A 39 0.39 6.33 -0.91
N TYR A 40 -0.44 7.26 -0.46
CA TYR A 40 -1.12 7.19 0.85
C TYR A 40 -2.07 5.99 0.96
N TYR A 41 -2.88 5.71 -0.07
CA TYR A 41 -3.84 4.61 -0.02
C TYR A 41 -3.29 3.27 -0.49
N ARG A 42 -2.34 3.28 -1.45
CA ARG A 42 -1.75 2.05 -1.98
C ARG A 42 -0.57 1.56 -1.18
N ASN A 43 -0.11 2.32 -0.18
CA ASN A 43 1.08 1.99 0.62
C ASN A 43 2.26 1.55 -0.27
N THR A 44 2.37 2.09 -1.49
CA THR A 44 3.33 1.63 -2.49
C THR A 44 4.78 1.84 -2.04
N ASN A 45 4.96 2.74 -1.07
CA ASN A 45 6.20 3.08 -0.40
C ASN A 45 6.34 2.51 1.04
N LYS A 46 5.40 1.67 1.51
CA LYS A 46 5.36 1.16 2.89
C LYS A 46 5.43 -0.38 3.00
N SER A 47 6.08 -1.05 2.06
CA SER A 47 6.21 -2.51 2.10
C SER A 47 7.08 -3.05 3.25
N HIS A 48 8.01 -2.25 3.78
CA HIS A 48 8.94 -2.69 4.85
C HIS A 48 8.57 -2.20 6.27
N ASP A 49 7.59 -1.30 6.44
CA ASP A 49 7.25 -0.73 7.77
C ASP A 49 6.60 -1.78 8.71
N PHE A 50 6.10 -2.89 8.17
CA PHE A 50 5.44 -3.96 8.92
C PHE A 50 6.31 -5.21 9.11
N GLU A 51 7.58 -5.17 8.68
CA GLU A 51 8.56 -6.15 9.15
C GLU A 51 8.98 -5.74 10.56
N HIS A 52 8.20 -6.18 11.54
CA HIS A 52 8.71 -6.22 12.90
C HIS A 52 9.64 -7.42 12.95
N ASP A 53 10.95 -7.15 13.02
CA ASP A 53 11.90 -8.10 13.56
C ASP A 53 11.42 -8.43 14.98
N THR A 54 10.63 -9.48 15.08
CA THR A 54 10.26 -10.05 16.36
C THR A 54 11.56 -10.55 16.94
N VAL A 55 12.15 -9.78 17.85
CA VAL A 55 13.32 -10.22 18.60
C VAL A 55 12.87 -11.41 19.44
N ILE A 56 13.09 -12.62 18.93
CA ILE A 56 12.86 -13.85 19.67
C ILE A 56 14.04 -13.97 20.63
N GLU A 57 13.92 -13.39 21.82
CA GLU A 57 14.83 -13.70 22.91
C GLU A 57 14.50 -15.12 23.40
N SER A 58 15.38 -16.08 23.11
CA SER A 58 15.21 -17.46 23.56
C SER A 58 15.38 -17.51 25.08
N GLN A 59 14.27 -17.47 25.81
CA GLN A 59 14.24 -17.82 27.22
C GLN A 59 14.63 -19.29 27.37
N ASN A 60 15.44 -19.61 28.38
CA ASN A 60 15.84 -20.98 28.64
C ASN A 60 14.60 -21.77 29.11
N ILE A 61 14.06 -22.64 28.24
CA ILE A 61 12.85 -23.41 28.51
C ILE A 61 13.21 -24.46 29.56
N THR A 62 13.05 -24.11 30.84
CA THR A 62 13.32 -25.01 31.95
C THR A 62 12.03 -25.76 32.27
N GLY A 63 11.78 -26.81 31.51
CA GLY A 63 10.62 -27.67 31.64
C GLY A 63 10.68 -28.75 30.59
N GLY A 64 10.47 -30.02 30.98
CA GLY A 64 10.39 -31.11 30.01
C GLY A 64 9.17 -30.91 29.13
N GLU A 65 9.35 -30.38 27.92
CA GLU A 65 8.28 -30.32 26.93
C GLU A 65 7.99 -31.73 26.40
N GLN A 66 6.75 -32.18 26.59
CA GLN A 66 6.24 -33.37 25.93
C GLN A 66 5.52 -32.93 24.66
N GLN A 67 6.09 -33.22 23.50
CA GLN A 67 5.43 -33.01 22.21
C GLN A 67 4.15 -33.86 22.16
N VAL A 68 2.99 -33.21 22.26
CA VAL A 68 1.67 -33.85 22.22
C VAL A 68 1.17 -34.07 20.79
N ASP A 69 1.56 -33.23 19.84
CA ASP A 69 1.20 -33.38 18.43
C ASP A 69 2.17 -32.62 17.50
N ARG A 70 2.22 -33.01 16.23
CA ARG A 70 2.98 -32.34 15.17
C ARG A 70 2.20 -32.42 13.85
N VAL A 71 1.70 -31.27 13.40
CA VAL A 71 1.05 -31.15 12.08
C VAL A 71 2.10 -30.75 11.04
N GLN A 72 2.52 -31.68 10.18
CA GLN A 72 3.37 -31.40 9.02
C GLN A 72 2.54 -31.44 7.74
N GLY A 73 2.38 -30.29 7.09
CA GLY A 73 1.69 -30.19 5.81
C GLY A 73 0.16 -30.15 5.96
N THR A 74 -0.41 -28.97 5.84
CA THR A 74 -1.87 -28.83 5.71
C THR A 74 -2.26 -29.18 4.28
N GLN A 75 -2.69 -30.41 4.02
CA GLN A 75 -3.29 -30.79 2.72
C GLN A 75 -4.72 -30.27 2.57
N ARG A 76 -5.35 -29.84 3.66
CA ARG A 76 -6.70 -29.28 3.62
C ARG A 76 -6.68 -27.88 3.02
N THR A 77 -7.52 -27.68 2.01
CA THR A 77 -7.81 -26.37 1.41
C THR A 77 -8.55 -25.43 2.37
N THR A 78 -9.05 -25.95 3.50
CA THR A 78 -10.01 -25.25 4.35
C THR A 78 -9.84 -25.67 5.81
N ILE A 79 -10.01 -24.71 6.72
CA ILE A 79 -9.95 -24.94 8.17
C ILE A 79 -11.33 -25.36 8.66
N SER A 80 -11.40 -26.36 9.53
CA SER A 80 -12.66 -26.76 10.15
C SER A 80 -13.19 -25.62 11.02
N GLY A 81 -14.40 -25.14 10.72
CA GLY A 81 -15.02 -24.00 11.39
C GLY A 81 -14.64 -22.64 10.81
N ASP A 82 -14.16 -22.58 9.56
CA ASP A 82 -13.94 -21.31 8.87
C ASP A 82 -15.24 -20.51 8.69
N ASN A 83 -15.11 -19.18 8.64
CA ASN A 83 -16.25 -18.26 8.49
C ASN A 83 -16.26 -17.58 7.11
N VAL A 84 -15.61 -18.17 6.11
CA VAL A 84 -15.37 -17.57 4.78
C VAL A 84 -16.68 -17.16 4.09
N SER A 85 -17.75 -17.95 4.25
CA SER A 85 -19.09 -17.65 3.73
C SER A 85 -20.00 -16.90 4.71
N ASN A 86 -19.64 -16.86 6.00
CA ASN A 86 -20.42 -16.26 7.09
C ASN A 86 -19.67 -15.08 7.72
N TYR A 87 -19.40 -14.06 6.92
CA TYR A 87 -18.59 -12.88 7.28
C TYR A 87 -19.11 -12.07 8.48
N ARG A 88 -20.37 -12.26 8.90
CA ARG A 88 -20.94 -11.60 10.09
C ARG A 88 -20.76 -12.39 11.40
N GLN A 89 -20.39 -13.67 11.31
CA GLN A 89 -20.09 -14.47 12.50
C GLN A 89 -18.67 -14.16 12.95
N ARG A 90 -18.57 -13.58 14.15
CA ARG A 90 -17.28 -13.31 14.81
C ARG A 90 -16.75 -14.61 15.39
N VAL A 91 -15.50 -14.93 15.08
CA VAL A 91 -14.79 -16.04 15.71
C VAL A 91 -14.56 -15.70 17.18
N GLN A 92 -15.00 -16.59 18.07
CA GLN A 92 -14.74 -16.49 19.51
C GLN A 92 -13.53 -17.36 19.84
N ARG A 93 -12.62 -16.83 20.68
CA ARG A 93 -11.48 -17.60 21.20
C ARG A 93 -11.97 -18.45 22.37
N VAL A 94 -11.60 -19.73 22.37
CA VAL A 94 -11.79 -20.65 23.50
C VAL A 94 -10.62 -20.52 24.45
#